data_AF-A0A6N8HBS0-F1
#
_entry.id   AF-A0A6N8HBS0-F1
#
_cell.length_a   1.000
_cell.length_b   1.000
_cell.length_c   1.000
_cell.angle_alpha   90.00
_cell.angle_beta   90.00
_cell.angle_gamma   90.00
#
_symmetry.space_group_name_H-M   'P 1'
#
loop_
_entity.id
_entity.type
_entity.pdbx_description
1 polymer ?
#
loop_
_entity_poly.entity_id
_entity_poly.type
_entity_poly.pdbx_seq_one_letter_code
_entity_poly.pdbx_strand_id
1 'polypeptide(L)'
;MRAYWIFFLRVNLINLIVSLGMTFNNIIMLPVILCTFGMAFGFLGYYYFYKNELYLYYNLGFTKLKLGIMTLVINAVISLPLFILLILLS
;
A
#
# COMPACT_ATOMS: atom_id res chain seq x y z
N MET A 1 -10.74 -4.82 13.85
CA MET A 1 -10.55 -5.35 12.48
C MET A 1 -11.04 -4.39 11.41
N ARG A 2 -12.31 -3.92 11.43
CA ARG A 2 -12.86 -3.00 10.41
C ARG A 2 -12.05 -1.72 10.17
N ALA A 3 -11.61 -1.04 11.22
CA ALA A 3 -10.83 0.20 11.07
C ALA A 3 -9.53 -0.01 10.28
N TYR A 4 -8.80 -1.09 10.57
CA TYR A 4 -7.58 -1.43 9.83
C TYR A 4 -7.84 -1.65 8.33
N TRP A 5 -8.94 -2.32 7.99
CA TRP A 5 -9.30 -2.55 6.58
C TRP A 5 -9.58 -1.24 5.83
N ILE A 6 -10.21 -0.26 6.48
CA ILE A 6 -10.44 1.06 5.88
C ILE A 6 -9.11 1.77 5.63
N PHE A 7 -8.21 1.75 6.62
CA PHE A 7 -6.85 2.27 6.47
C PHE A 7 -6.12 1.59 5.30
N PHE A 8 -6.11 0.26 5.28
CA PHE A 8 -5.45 -0.56 4.26
C PHE A 8 -5.96 -0.21 2.86
N LEU A 9 -7.28 -0.15 2.67
CA LEU A 9 -7.89 0.18 1.38
C LEU A 9 -7.54 1.61 0.92
N ARG A 10 -7.61 2.61 1.82
CA ARG A 10 -7.32 4.00 1.44
C ARG A 10 -5.85 4.18 1.04
N VAL A 11 -4.92 3.61 1.80
CA VAL A 11 -3.49 3.64 1.46
C VAL A 11 -3.24 2.93 0.13
N ASN A 12 -3.84 1.76 -0.06
CA ASN A 12 -3.62 0.97 -1.26
C ASN A 12 -4.27 1.55 -2.52
N LEU A 13 -5.35 2.29 -2.41
CA LEU A 13 -5.96 2.96 -3.55
C LEU A 13 -5.00 4.02 -4.12
N ILE A 14 -4.40 4.83 -3.26
CA ILE A 14 -3.38 5.82 -3.65
C ILE A 14 -2.13 5.11 -4.20
N ASN A 15 -1.66 4.07 -3.49
CA ASN A 15 -0.52 3.26 -3.92
C ASN A 15 -0.71 2.70 -5.34
N LEU A 16 -1.88 2.14 -5.62
CA LEU A 16 -2.20 1.51 -6.89
C LEU A 16 -2.23 2.54 -8.04
N ILE A 17 -2.84 3.72 -7.82
CA ILE A 17 -2.84 4.81 -8.81
C ILE A 17 -1.41 5.24 -9.15
N VAL A 18 -0.58 5.46 -8.12
CA VAL A 18 0.82 5.89 -8.32
C VAL A 18 1.63 4.79 -9.00
N SER A 19 1.46 3.54 -8.58
CA SER A 19 2.18 2.40 -9.14
C SER A 19 1.85 2.20 -10.62
N LEU A 20 0.56 2.23 -10.99
CA LEU A 20 0.12 2.15 -12.38
C LEU A 20 0.69 3.29 -13.24
N GLY A 21 0.70 4.52 -12.71
CA GLY A 21 1.28 5.66 -13.39
C GLY A 21 2.78 5.50 -13.66
N MET A 22 3.53 4.93 -12.71
CA MET A 22 4.97 4.70 -12.85
C MET A 22 5.33 3.52 -13.76
N THR A 23 4.48 2.49 -13.85
CA THR A 23 4.75 1.27 -14.63
C THR A 23 4.10 1.25 -16.00
N PHE A 24 3.70 2.39 -16.54
CA PHE A 24 2.99 2.46 -17.83
C PHE A 24 3.72 1.72 -18.98
N ASN A 25 5.06 1.76 -18.98
CA ASN A 25 5.88 1.12 -20.02
C ASN A 25 6.33 -0.31 -19.67
N ASN A 26 6.21 -0.75 -18.41
CA ASN A 26 6.69 -2.06 -17.99
C ASN A 26 5.83 -2.63 -16.86
N ILE A 27 4.80 -3.40 -17.22
CA ILE A 27 3.82 -3.96 -16.29
C ILE A 27 4.45 -4.94 -15.29
N ILE A 28 5.57 -5.59 -15.64
CA ILE A 28 6.26 -6.57 -14.79
C ILE A 28 6.84 -5.88 -13.53
N MET A 29 7.17 -4.59 -13.63
CA MET A 29 7.64 -3.79 -12.50
C MET A 29 6.53 -3.41 -11.51
N LEU A 30 5.24 -3.59 -11.87
CA LEU A 30 4.12 -3.14 -11.06
C LEU A 30 4.13 -3.71 -9.63
N PRO A 31 4.34 -5.01 -9.39
CA PRO A 31 4.39 -5.56 -8.03
C PRO A 31 5.55 -4.99 -7.20
N VAL A 32 6.69 -4.70 -7.86
CA VAL A 32 7.88 -4.12 -7.21
C VAL A 32 7.59 -2.69 -6.76
N ILE A 33 7.01 -1.87 -7.64
CA ILE A 33 6.65 -0.48 -7.31
C ILE A 33 5.57 -0.43 -6.24
N LEU A 34 4.60 -1.35 -6.28
CA LEU A 34 3.49 -1.44 -5.33
C LEU A 34 3.96 -1.73 -3.90
N CYS A 35 5.09 -2.41 -3.72
CA CYS A 35 5.72 -2.64 -2.40
C CYS A 35 6.74 -1.59 -1.98
N THR A 36 7.22 -0.76 -2.90
CA THR A 36 8.28 0.22 -2.65
C THR A 36 7.74 1.64 -2.75
N PHE A 37 7.91 2.29 -3.90
CA PHE A 37 7.57 3.69 -4.10
C PHE A 37 6.07 3.95 -3.97
N GLY A 38 5.23 3.12 -4.58
CA GLY A 38 3.78 3.28 -4.48
C GLY A 38 3.30 3.22 -3.03
N MET A 39 3.92 2.35 -2.21
CA MET A 39 3.62 2.26 -0.79
C MET A 39 3.97 3.54 -0.03
N ALA A 40 5.16 4.11 -0.29
CA ALA A 40 5.58 5.37 0.31
C ALA A 40 4.60 6.51 -0.05
N PHE A 41 4.19 6.61 -1.32
CA PHE A 41 3.19 7.58 -1.75
C PHE A 41 1.80 7.31 -1.16
N GLY A 42 1.41 6.04 -1.00
CA GLY A 42 0.17 5.65 -0.32
C GLY A 42 0.11 6.17 1.12
N PHE A 43 1.20 6.02 1.88
CA PHE A 43 1.30 6.59 3.22
C PHE A 43 1.31 8.10 3.24
N LEU A 44 2.06 8.73 2.34
CA LEU A 44 2.13 10.20 2.26
C LEU A 44 0.76 10.79 1.93
N GLY A 45 0.07 10.22 0.94
CA GLY A 45 -1.30 10.61 0.60
C GLY A 45 -2.26 10.40 1.76
N TYR A 46 -2.18 9.26 2.45
CA TYR A 46 -2.99 9.03 3.64
C TYR A 46 -2.71 10.05 4.76
N TYR A 47 -1.43 10.34 5.01
CA TYR A 47 -1.03 11.31 6.01
C TYR A 47 -1.50 12.73 5.68
N TYR A 48 -1.52 13.11 4.41
CA TYR A 48 -1.96 14.43 3.96
C TYR A 48 -3.48 14.59 4.02
N PHE A 49 -4.23 13.63 3.46
CA PHE A 49 -5.70 13.73 3.34
C PHE A 49 -6.47 13.23 4.57
N TYR A 50 -5.91 12.28 5.34
CA TYR A 50 -6.60 11.58 6.43
C TYR A 50 -5.85 11.70 7.77
N LYS A 51 -5.07 12.78 7.96
CA LYS A 51 -4.34 13.03 9.21
C LYS A 51 -5.22 12.93 10.46
N ASN A 52 -6.48 13.39 10.36
CA ASN A 52 -7.43 13.37 11.45
C ASN A 52 -7.81 11.93 11.87
N GLU A 53 -7.92 11.00 10.92
CA GLU A 53 -8.21 9.60 11.21
C GLU A 53 -7.05 8.93 11.96
N LEU A 54 -5.79 9.35 11.76
CA LEU A 54 -4.63 8.81 12.48
C LEU A 54 -4.72 8.97 14.01
N TYR A 55 -5.34 10.05 14.50
CA TYR A 55 -5.57 10.22 15.95
C TYR A 55 -6.59 9.21 16.48
N LEU A 56 -7.60 8.86 15.68
CA LEU A 56 -8.58 7.83 16.02
C LEU A 56 -7.89 6.46 16.15
N TYR A 57 -7.01 6.11 15.20
CA TYR A 57 -6.24 4.87 15.29
C TYR A 57 -5.31 4.82 16.51
N TYR A 58 -4.73 5.96 16.88
CA TYR A 58 -3.90 6.07 18.07
C TYR A 58 -4.71 5.80 19.36
N ASN A 59 -5.92 6.36 19.45
CA ASN A 59 -6.83 6.11 20.58
C ASN A 59 -7.30 4.64 20.64
N LEU A 60 -7.31 3.95 19.50
CA LEU A 60 -7.57 2.49 19.42
C LEU A 60 -6.33 1.64 19.75
N GLY A 61 -5.20 2.24 20.13
CA GLY A 61 -3.96 1.55 20.46
C GLY A 61 -3.10 1.15 19.25
N PHE A 62 -3.42 1.62 18.04
CA PHE A 62 -2.61 1.38 16.85
C PHE A 62 -1.60 2.52 16.66
N THR A 63 -0.31 2.16 16.53
CA THR A 63 0.73 3.12 16.14
C THR A 63 0.81 3.24 14.62
N LYS A 64 1.22 4.41 14.12
CA LYS A 64 1.42 4.66 12.68
C LYS A 64 2.37 3.65 12.05
N LEU A 65 3.45 3.31 12.76
CA LEU A 65 4.44 2.30 12.33
C LEU A 65 3.81 0.90 12.24
N LYS A 66 2.96 0.51 13.20
CA LYS A 66 2.30 -0.80 13.18
C LYS A 66 1.34 -0.92 12.01
N LEU A 67 0.51 0.10 11.76
CA LEU A 67 -0.34 0.19 10.57
C LEU A 67 0.50 0.10 9.29
N GLY A 68 1.61 0.84 9.31
CA GLY A 68 2.73 0.84 8.38
C GLY A 68 3.18 -0.55 7.92
N ILE A 69 3.78 -1.25 8.86
CA ILE A 69 4.38 -2.56 8.67
C ILE A 69 3.32 -3.59 8.29
N MET A 70 2.13 -3.56 8.90
CA MET A 70 1.06 -4.50 8.55
C MET A 70 0.60 -4.36 7.10
N THR A 71 0.39 -3.13 6.61
CA THR A 71 0.03 -2.91 5.21
C THR A 71 1.17 -3.34 4.27
N LEU A 72 2.43 -3.10 4.64
CA LEU A 72 3.60 -3.52 3.84
C LEU A 72 3.66 -5.05 3.73
N VAL A 73 3.50 -5.76 4.85
CA VAL A 73 3.51 -7.23 4.88
C VAL A 73 2.41 -7.80 3.99
N ILE A 74 1.18 -7.28 4.08
CA ILE A 74 0.08 -7.75 3.22
C ILE A 74 0.37 -7.45 1.75
N ASN A 75 0.89 -6.26 1.43
CA ASN A 75 1.25 -5.92 0.07
C ASN A 75 2.36 -6.83 -0.47
N ALA A 76 3.36 -7.17 0.35
CA ALA A 76 4.43 -8.10 -0.03
C ALA A 76 3.89 -9.52 -0.28
N VAL A 77 2.98 -9.99 0.57
CA VAL A 77 2.33 -11.31 0.41
C VAL A 77 1.49 -11.36 -0.86
N ILE A 78 0.87 -10.26 -1.28
CA ILE A 78 0.07 -10.19 -2.51
C ILE A 78 0.95 -9.97 -3.75
N SER A 79 1.97 -9.11 -3.65
CA SER A 79 2.82 -8.71 -4.77
C SER A 79 3.77 -9.81 -5.21
N LEU A 80 4.30 -10.60 -4.28
CA LEU A 80 5.25 -11.67 -4.56
C LEU A 80 4.66 -12.76 -5.48
N PRO A 81 3.48 -13.35 -5.21
CA PRO A 81 2.85 -14.28 -6.14
C PRO A 81 2.46 -13.59 -7.46
N LEU A 82 2.00 -12.33 -7.42
CA LEU A 82 1.71 -11.55 -8.64
C LEU A 82 2.94 -11.37 -9.53
N PHE A 83 4.09 -11.10 -8.93
CA PHE A 83 5.36 -10.94 -9.62
C PHE A 83 5.81 -12.24 -10.29
N ILE A 84 5.73 -13.36 -9.57
CA ILE A 84 6.03 -14.69 -10.12
C ILE A 84 5.09 -14.98 -11.30
N LEU A 85 3.80 -14.71 -11.16
CA LEU A 85 2.80 -14.95 -12.21
C LEU A 85 3.08 -14.12 -13.46
N LEU A 86 3.43 -12.85 -13.30
CA LEU A 86 3.79 -11.96 -14.42
C LEU A 86 5.06 -12.41 -15.14
N ILE A 87 6.08 -12.88 -14.41
CA ILE A 87 7.31 -13.43 -15.02
C ILE A 87 7.04 -14.72 -15.78
N LEU A 88 6.17 -15.59 -15.28
CA LEU A 88 5.82 -16.84 -15.96
C LEU A 88 5.02 -16.61 -17.25
N LEU A 89 4.33 -15.47 -17.36
CA LEU A 89 3.44 -15.14 -18.47
C LEU A 89 4.10 -14.20 -19.50
N SER A 90 5.22 -13.55 -19.14
CA SER A 90 6.05 -12.71 -20.02
C SER A 90 7.02 -13.53 -20.85
#